data_AF-A0A2H6AW39-F1
#
_entry.id   AF-A0A2H6AW39-F1
#
_cell.length_a   1.000
_cell.length_b   1.000
_cell.length_c   1.000
_cell.angle_alpha   90.00
_cell.angle_beta   90.00
_cell.angle_gamma   90.00
#
_symmetry.space_group_name_H-M   'P 1'
#
loop_
_entity.id
_entity.type
_entity.pdbx_description
1 polymer ?
#
loop_
_entity_poly.entity_id
_entity_poly.type
_entity_poly.pdbx_seq_one_letter_code
_entity_poly.pdbx_strand_id
1 'polypeptide(L)'
;MAAFIAADPAYADFEARFFGLVEWLLPRYAAEGKRYLTVAVGCTGGRHRSVFVAERLGDRLRSLGHAPVVLHRELAREAAATGA
;
A
#
# COMPACT_ATOMS: atom_id res chain seq x y z
N MET A 1 8.68 9.71 10.72
CA MET A 1 7.35 9.04 10.68
C MET A 1 7.45 7.55 10.32
N ALA A 2 8.13 7.16 9.24
CA ALA A 2 8.28 5.74 8.87
C ALA A 2 8.83 4.86 10.02
N ALA A 3 9.93 5.28 10.65
CA ALA A 3 10.51 4.58 11.80
C ALA A 3 9.54 4.50 13.01
N PHE A 4 8.69 5.50 13.20
CA PHE A 4 7.69 5.50 14.28
C PHE A 4 6.60 4.46 14.05
N ILE A 5 6.13 4.31 12.80
CA ILE A 5 5.13 3.29 12.45
C ILE A 5 5.75 1.89 12.55
N ALA A 6 6.98 1.71 12.05
CA ALA A 6 7.68 0.43 12.11
C ALA A 6 8.04 -0.02 13.53
N ALA A 7 8.17 0.92 14.47
CA ALA A 7 8.45 0.63 15.88
C ALA A 7 7.19 0.20 16.67
N ASP A 8 5.99 0.34 16.11
CA ASP A 8 4.77 -0.14 16.75
C ASP A 8 4.81 -1.68 16.84
N PRO A 9 4.70 -2.28 18.05
CA PRO A 9 4.74 -3.73 18.21
C PRO A 9 3.66 -4.47 17.42
N ALA A 10 2.51 -3.83 17.15
CA ALA A 10 1.43 -4.43 16.38
C ALA A 10 1.68 -4.39 14.86
N TYR A 11 2.62 -3.58 14.38
CA TYR A 11 2.84 -3.38 12.96
C TYR A 11 3.30 -4.66 12.25
N ALA A 12 4.18 -5.45 12.87
CA ALA A 12 4.69 -6.67 12.25
C ALA A 12 3.59 -7.72 12.02
N ASP A 13 2.68 -7.92 12.99
CA ASP A 13 1.54 -8.83 12.84
C ASP A 13 0.53 -8.29 11.81
N PHE A 14 0.28 -6.98 11.81
CA PHE A 14 -0.52 -6.33 10.77
C PHE A 14 0.07 -6.54 9.37
N GLU A 15 1.37 -6.29 9.20
CA GLU A 15 2.08 -6.43 7.92
C GLU A 15 1.96 -7.87 7.42
N ALA A 16 2.25 -8.86 8.27
CA ALA A 16 2.16 -10.27 7.92
C ALA A 16 0.76 -10.67 7.45
N ARG A 17 -0.29 -10.26 8.18
CA ARG A 17 -1.69 -10.62 7.85
C ARG A 17 -2.17 -9.91 6.60
N PHE A 18 -1.96 -8.59 6.52
CA PHE A 18 -2.49 -7.78 5.43
C PHE A 18 -1.74 -8.06 4.13
N PHE A 19 -0.41 -8.13 4.15
CA PHE A 19 0.37 -8.40 2.94
C PHE A 19 0.15 -9.84 2.51
N GLY A 20 0.11 -10.79 3.45
CA GLY A 20 -0.22 -12.19 3.17
C GLY A 20 -1.59 -12.34 2.49
N LEU A 21 -2.60 -11.57 2.90
CA LEU A 21 -3.90 -11.56 2.22
C LEU A 21 -3.79 -11.08 0.77
N VAL A 22 -3.09 -9.98 0.51
CA VAL A 22 -2.94 -9.44 -0.84
C VAL A 22 -2.15 -10.41 -1.73
N GLU A 23 -1.05 -10.96 -1.23
CA GLU A 23 -0.23 -11.98 -1.91
C GLU A 23 -1.07 -13.23 -2.25
N TRP A 24 -1.97 -13.64 -1.35
CA TRP A 24 -2.87 -14.76 -1.57
C TRP A 24 -3.96 -14.45 -2.61
N LEU A 25 -4.49 -13.22 -2.64
CA LEU A 25 -5.54 -12.83 -3.58
C LEU A 25 -5.03 -12.66 -5.02
N LEU A 26 -3.81 -12.13 -5.20
CA LEU A 26 -3.26 -11.81 -6.52
C LEU A 26 -3.35 -12.95 -7.56
N PRO A 27 -2.84 -14.17 -7.31
CA PRO A 27 -2.92 -15.25 -8.30
C PRO A 27 -4.36 -15.72 -8.56
N ARG A 28 -5.28 -15.55 -7.60
CA ARG A 28 -6.70 -15.91 -7.76
C ARG A 28 -7.42 -14.92 -8.67
N TYR A 29 -7.17 -13.62 -8.47
CA TYR A 29 -7.67 -12.59 -9.37
C TYR A 29 -7.15 -12.79 -10.79
N ALA A 30 -5.87 -13.15 -10.95
CA ALA A 30 -5.29 -13.47 -12.25
C ALA A 30 -5.96 -14.69 -12.90
N ALA A 31 -6.23 -15.75 -12.14
CA ALA A 31 -6.92 -16.95 -12.62
C ALA A 31 -8.37 -16.68 -13.07
N GLU A 32 -9.04 -15.69 -12.46
CA GLU A 32 -10.35 -15.20 -12.89
C GLU A 32 -10.30 -14.29 -14.14
N GLY A 33 -9.12 -14.06 -14.71
CA GLY A 33 -8.93 -13.19 -15.87
C GLY A 33 -9.00 -11.69 -15.54
N LYS A 34 -8.99 -11.32 -14.25
CA LYS A 34 -8.95 -9.91 -13.85
C LYS A 34 -7.55 -9.34 -14.10
N ARG A 35 -7.51 -8.21 -14.80
CA ARG A 35 -6.25 -7.54 -15.17
C ARG A 35 -5.68 -6.67 -14.04
N TYR A 36 -6.53 -6.23 -13.11
CA TYR A 36 -6.16 -5.30 -12.05
C TYR A 36 -6.76 -5.72 -10.72
N LEU A 37 -5.96 -5.56 -9.66
CA LEU A 37 -6.40 -5.61 -8.27
C LEU A 37 -6.03 -4.27 -7.63
N THR A 38 -7.03 -3.45 -7.31
CA THR A 38 -6.83 -2.16 -6.64
C THR A 38 -6.99 -2.34 -5.13
N VAL A 39 -5.93 -2.05 -4.38
CA VAL A 39 -5.94 -2.07 -2.91
C VAL A 39 -5.83 -0.64 -2.39
N ALA A 40 -6.86 -0.16 -1.70
CA ALA A 40 -6.87 1.17 -1.10
C ALA A 40 -6.53 1.08 0.40
N VAL A 41 -5.51 1.80 0.83
CA VAL A 41 -5.11 1.91 2.25
C VAL A 41 -5.40 3.32 2.73
N GLY A 42 -6.19 3.45 3.80
CA GLY A 42 -6.63 4.72 4.36
C GLY A 42 -6.15 4.95 5.78
N CYS A 43 -5.74 6.18 6.08
CA CYS A 43 -5.62 6.69 7.45
C CYS A 43 -6.36 8.03 7.52
N THR A 44 -6.68 8.53 8.71
CA THR A 44 -7.53 9.72 8.91
C THR A 44 -7.16 10.89 8.00
N GLY A 45 -5.86 11.24 7.95
CA GLY A 45 -5.37 12.34 7.13
C GLY A 45 -4.69 11.94 5.83
N GLY A 46 -4.70 10.67 5.43
CA GLY A 46 -4.17 10.22 4.13
C GLY A 46 -2.66 10.38 3.86
N ARG A 47 -1.87 10.95 4.80
CA ARG A 47 -0.49 11.42 4.54
C ARG A 47 0.63 10.62 5.17
N HIS A 48 0.34 9.77 6.16
CA HIS A 48 1.37 9.14 6.99
C HIS A 48 1.31 7.62 6.96
N ARG A 49 0.34 7.04 7.68
CA ARG A 49 0.21 5.58 7.83
C ARG A 49 -0.17 4.90 6.51
N SER A 50 -1.15 5.47 5.80
CA SER A 50 -1.57 4.95 4.49
C SER A 50 -0.44 4.98 3.46
N VAL A 51 0.30 6.10 3.39
CA VAL A 51 1.44 6.27 2.49
C VAL A 51 2.50 5.22 2.78
N PHE A 52 2.90 5.10 4.05
CA PHE A 52 3.92 4.14 4.49
C PHE A 52 3.54 2.68 4.16
N VAL A 53 2.31 2.27 4.49
CA VAL A 53 1.84 0.91 4.22
C VAL A 53 1.72 0.64 2.71
N ALA A 54 1.25 1.61 1.93
CA ALA A 54 1.12 1.47 0.47
C ALA A 54 2.49 1.32 -0.21
N GLU A 55 3.50 2.08 0.20
CA GLU A 55 4.87 1.93 -0.29
C GLU A 55 5.46 0.57 0.07
N ARG A 56 5.34 0.17 1.36
CA ARG A 56 5.84 -1.13 1.82
C ARG A 56 5.19 -2.31 1.10
N LEU A 57 3.88 -2.25 0.85
CA LEU A 57 3.19 -3.27 0.07
C LEU A 57 3.67 -3.25 -1.39
N GLY A 58 3.87 -2.07 -1.97
CA GLY A 58 4.44 -1.93 -3.31
C GLY A 58 5.81 -2.60 -3.43
N ASP A 59 6.71 -2.32 -2.50
CA ASP A 59 8.05 -2.93 -2.46
C ASP A 59 8.00 -4.44 -2.26
N ARG A 60 7.11 -4.91 -1.37
CA ARG A 60 6.88 -6.34 -1.17
C ARG A 60 6.43 -7.03 -2.45
N LEU A 61 5.45 -6.47 -3.15
CA LEU A 61 4.94 -7.02 -4.40
C LEU A 61 5.98 -6.97 -5.53
N ARG A 62 6.80 -5.91 -5.60
CA ARG A 62 7.96 -5.85 -6.52
C ARG A 62 8.96 -6.96 -6.24
N SER A 63 9.25 -7.23 -4.97
CA SER A 63 10.16 -8.33 -4.58
C SER A 63 9.64 -9.71 -4.97
N LEU A 64 8.32 -9.84 -5.15
CA LEU A 64 7.65 -11.07 -5.61
C LEU A 64 7.48 -11.12 -7.14
N GLY A 65 8.05 -10.17 -7.88
CA GLY A 65 8.02 -10.13 -9.34
C GLY A 65 6.77 -9.48 -9.94
N HIS A 66 5.95 -8.79 -9.15
CA HIS A 66 4.82 -8.01 -9.65
C HIS A 66 5.22 -6.57 -9.99
N ALA A 67 4.40 -5.91 -10.81
CA ALA A 67 4.58 -4.50 -11.21
C ALA A 67 3.43 -3.61 -10.66
N PRO A 68 3.38 -3.34 -9.34
CA PRO A 68 2.32 -2.51 -8.76
C PRO A 68 2.51 -1.03 -9.12
N VAL A 69 1.38 -0.35 -9.35
CA VAL A 69 1.31 1.11 -9.40
C VAL A 69 0.84 1.62 -8.04
N VAL A 70 1.65 2.45 -7.39
CA VAL A 70 1.36 3.04 -6.08
C VAL A 70 0.98 4.51 -6.27
N LEU A 71 -0.17 4.92 -5.71
CA LEU A 71 -0.70 6.28 -5.83
C LEU A 71 -1.07 6.84 -4.45
N HIS A 72 -0.66 8.09 -4.18
CA HIS A 72 -0.95 8.79 -2.92
C HIS A 72 -1.94 9.92 -3.15
N ARG A 73 -3.24 9.63 -2.98
CA ARG A 73 -4.32 10.58 -3.28
C ARG A 73 -4.16 11.93 -2.58
N GLU A 74 -3.84 11.92 -1.28
CA GLU A 74 -3.78 13.17 -0.51
C GLU A 74 -2.52 13.99 -0.84
N LEU A 75 -1.37 13.34 -1.01
CA LEU A 75 -0.13 14.02 -1.42
C LEU A 75 -0.28 14.63 -2.83
N ALA A 76 -0.95 13.94 -3.75
CA ALA A 76 -1.26 14.47 -5.07
C ALA A 76 -2.19 15.70 -5.01
N ARG A 77 -3.18 15.71 -4.11
CA ARG A 77 -4.06 16.86 -3.88
C ARG A 77 -3.31 18.05 -3.30
N GLU A 78 -2.43 17.84 -2.32
CA GLU A 78 -1.58 18.89 -1.73
C GLU A 78 -0.64 19.50 -2.77
N ALA A 79 0.01 18.66 -3.59
CA ALA A 79 0.87 19.14 -4.67
C ALA A 79 0.09 19.99 -5.70
N ALA A 80 -1.14 19.59 -6.03
CA ALA A 80 -2.02 20.37 -6.91
C ALA A 80 -2.49 21.69 -6.27
N ALA A 81 -2.74 21.69 -4.94
CA ALA A 81 -3.17 22.89 -4.21
C ALA A 81 -2.02 23.88 -3.95
N THR A 82 -0.78 23.40 -3.93
CA THR A 82 0.44 24.22 -3.79
C THR A 82 0.89 24.81 -5.14
N GLY A 83 0.12 24.58 -6.22
CA GLY A 83 0.32 25.17 -7.54
C GLY A 83 -0.17 26.61 -7.66
N ALA A 84 0.48 27.54 -6.95
CA ALA A 84 0.69 28.95 -7.29
C ALA A 84 2.08 29.36 -6.78
#